data_AF-A0A941PII6-F1
#
_entry.id   AF-A0A941PII6-F1
#
_cell.length_a   1.000
_cell.length_b   1.000
_cell.length_c   1.000
_cell.angle_alpha   90.00
_cell.angle_beta   90.00
_cell.angle_gamma   90.00
#
_symmetry.space_group_name_H-M   'P 1'
#
loop_
_entity.id
_entity.type
_entity.pdbx_description
1 polymer ?
#
loop_
_entity_poly.entity_id
_entity_poly.type
_entity_poly.pdbx_seq_one_letter_code
_entity_poly.pdbx_strand_id
1 'polypeptide(L)'
;RTIERLFTAGPDDETPLPRFDKIKDVMKPLSDWPVARGRPEAILIDAWCLGALPVPPSPPLNAVEKEDADGVWRETQNEYLRTTYADWFASFDAIIYLRAPSWDLVRHWRGEQEVTLRGRALTAEEEAWIDRFILHYERITRSMMEGGVKADWIVQIDEERRVVSTTQARHY
;
A
#
# COMPACT_ATOMS: atom_id res chain seq x y z
N ARG A 1 -14.59 -11.84 -2.78
CA ARG A 1 -15.89 -11.55 -2.15
C ARG A 1 -16.38 -10.11 -2.38
N THR A 2 -15.86 -9.03 -1.76
CA THR A 2 -16.43 -7.68 -2.00
C THR A 2 -16.19 -7.17 -3.42
N ILE A 3 -14.94 -7.18 -3.89
CA ILE A 3 -14.58 -6.72 -5.25
C ILE A 3 -15.34 -7.53 -6.32
N GLU A 4 -15.35 -8.86 -6.17
CA GLU A 4 -16.10 -9.77 -7.04
C GLU A 4 -17.62 -9.51 -7.07
N ARG A 5 -18.22 -9.17 -5.93
CA ARG A 5 -19.64 -8.75 -5.87
C ARG A 5 -19.87 -7.46 -6.63
N LEU A 6 -18.96 -6.48 -6.53
CA LEU A 6 -19.07 -5.24 -7.31
C LEU A 6 -18.96 -5.52 -8.82
N PHE A 7 -18.10 -6.45 -9.24
CA PHE A 7 -17.94 -6.81 -10.65
C PHE A 7 -19.16 -7.52 -11.25
N THR A 8 -19.86 -8.32 -10.44
CA THR A 8 -20.98 -9.16 -10.90
C THR A 8 -22.35 -8.59 -10.55
N ALA A 9 -22.41 -7.45 -9.85
CA ALA A 9 -23.66 -6.83 -9.41
C ALA A 9 -24.60 -6.49 -10.57
N GLY A 10 -25.87 -6.90 -10.44
CA GLY A 10 -26.98 -6.37 -11.22
C GLY A 10 -27.38 -4.96 -10.78
N PRO A 11 -28.22 -4.23 -11.55
CA PRO A 11 -28.56 -2.83 -11.28
C PRO A 11 -29.12 -2.54 -9.87
N ASP A 12 -29.85 -3.51 -9.31
CA ASP A 12 -30.51 -3.36 -8.01
C ASP A 12 -29.71 -3.98 -6.85
N ASP A 13 -28.62 -4.69 -7.14
CA ASP A 13 -27.82 -5.36 -6.13
C ASP A 13 -27.15 -4.35 -5.20
N GLU A 14 -27.12 -4.70 -3.91
CA GLU A 14 -26.45 -3.92 -2.87
C GLU A 14 -25.19 -4.63 -2.40
N THR A 15 -24.06 -3.92 -2.42
CA THR A 15 -22.78 -4.41 -1.93
C THR A 15 -22.28 -3.50 -0.80
N PRO A 16 -22.30 -3.98 0.46
CA PRO A 16 -21.67 -3.30 1.58
C PRO A 16 -20.15 -3.20 1.38
N LEU A 17 -19.59 -2.01 1.57
CA LEU A 17 -18.17 -1.73 1.44
C LEU A 17 -17.52 -1.68 2.84
N PRO A 18 -16.49 -2.51 3.11
CA PRO A 18 -15.79 -2.48 4.39
C PRO A 18 -15.35 -1.08 4.78
N ARG A 19 -15.64 -0.70 6.03
CA ARG A 19 -15.21 0.59 6.59
C ARG A 19 -14.30 0.36 7.78
N PHE A 20 -13.17 1.04 7.79
CA PHE A 20 -12.16 0.94 8.83
C PHE A 20 -12.04 2.25 9.61
N ASP A 21 -11.92 2.16 10.93
CA ASP A 21 -11.55 3.27 11.79
C ASP A 21 -10.02 3.35 11.87
N LYS A 22 -9.42 4.26 11.10
CA LYS A 22 -7.96 4.42 11.05
C LYS A 22 -7.34 4.84 12.39
N ILE A 23 -8.10 5.48 13.29
CA ILE A 23 -7.58 5.94 14.59
C ILE A 23 -7.55 4.77 15.57
N LYS A 24 -8.59 3.94 15.56
CA LYS A 24 -8.73 2.80 16.49
C LYS A 24 -8.15 1.50 15.96
N ASP A 25 -7.75 1.48 14.70
CA ASP A 25 -7.25 0.32 13.99
C ASP A 25 -8.22 -0.88 14.02
N VAL A 26 -9.52 -0.62 13.82
CA VAL A 26 -10.58 -1.65 13.81
C VAL A 26 -11.56 -1.47 12.66
N MET A 27 -12.13 -2.59 12.20
CA MET A 27 -13.29 -2.52 11.30
C MET A 27 -14.50 -1.93 12.03
N LYS A 28 -15.23 -1.03 11.36
CA LYS A 28 -16.50 -0.51 11.85
C LYS A 28 -17.58 -1.60 11.80
N PRO A 29 -18.64 -1.50 12.63
CA PRO A 29 -19.81 -2.36 12.52
C PRO A 29 -20.42 -2.32 11.11
N LEU A 30 -21.00 -3.44 10.66
CA LEU A 30 -21.59 -3.56 9.31
C LEU A 30 -22.67 -2.49 9.04
N SER A 31 -23.39 -2.04 10.07
CA SER A 31 -24.37 -0.95 9.98
C SER A 31 -23.78 0.38 9.50
N ASP A 32 -22.47 0.58 9.71
CA ASP A 32 -21.77 1.83 9.39
C ASP A 32 -21.05 1.74 8.04
N TRP A 33 -21.15 0.58 7.38
CA TRP A 33 -20.55 0.34 6.07
C TRP A 33 -21.40 1.05 5.00
N PRO A 34 -20.79 1.88 4.15
CA PRO A 34 -21.52 2.42 3.00
C PRO A 34 -21.92 1.27 2.07
N VAL A 35 -23.05 1.43 1.40
CA VAL A 35 -23.59 0.43 0.47
C VAL A 35 -23.52 0.98 -0.94
N ALA A 36 -22.81 0.28 -1.82
CA ALA A 36 -22.85 0.54 -3.25
C ALA A 36 -24.06 -0.17 -3.86
N ARG A 37 -24.82 0.53 -4.71
CA ARG A 37 -25.91 -0.05 -5.50
C ARG A 37 -25.45 -0.24 -6.94
N GLY A 38 -25.76 -1.39 -7.52
CA GLY A 38 -25.41 -1.69 -8.89
C GLY A 38 -23.93 -2.00 -9.08
N ARG A 39 -23.58 -2.28 -10.34
CA ARG A 39 -22.19 -2.39 -10.76
C ARG A 39 -21.60 -0.98 -10.98
N PRO A 40 -20.48 -0.63 -10.32
CA PRO A 40 -19.81 0.63 -10.59
C PRO A 40 -19.15 0.63 -11.98
N GLU A 41 -19.03 1.81 -12.60
CA GLU A 41 -18.31 1.97 -13.86
C GLU A 41 -16.80 1.78 -13.68
N ALA A 42 -16.26 2.11 -12.50
CA ALA A 42 -14.86 1.92 -12.15
C ALA A 42 -14.70 1.65 -10.65
N ILE A 43 -13.66 0.89 -10.29
CA ILE A 43 -13.25 0.65 -8.90
C ILE A 43 -11.82 1.15 -8.76
N LEU A 44 -11.59 2.09 -7.85
CA LEU A 44 -10.26 2.58 -7.52
C LEU A 44 -9.82 1.97 -6.18
N ILE A 45 -8.63 1.36 -6.18
CA ILE A 45 -8.00 0.82 -4.98
C ILE A 45 -6.69 1.58 -4.76
N ASP A 46 -6.56 2.19 -3.58
CA ASP A 46 -5.33 2.82 -3.12
C ASP A 46 -4.64 1.89 -2.11
N ALA A 47 -3.45 1.43 -2.45
CA ALA A 47 -2.64 0.55 -1.62
C ALA A 47 -1.14 0.77 -1.87
N TRP A 48 -0.36 0.83 -0.79
CA TRP A 48 1.07 1.18 -0.83
C TRP A 48 1.96 0.17 -1.58
N CYS A 49 1.59 -1.10 -1.59
CA CYS A 49 2.37 -2.19 -2.18
C CYS A 49 1.66 -2.91 -3.35
N LEU A 50 0.69 -2.25 -3.98
CA LEU A 50 0.01 -2.83 -5.14
C LEU A 50 1.04 -3.13 -6.25
N GLY A 51 1.03 -4.36 -6.75
CA GLY A 51 1.97 -4.81 -7.78
C GLY A 51 3.38 -5.18 -7.26
N ALA A 52 3.65 -5.11 -5.95
CA ALA A 52 4.95 -5.50 -5.40
C ALA A 52 5.29 -6.96 -5.74
N LEU A 53 6.55 -7.21 -6.08
CA LEU A 53 7.07 -8.55 -6.36
C LEU A 53 7.73 -9.17 -5.12
N PRO A 54 7.82 -10.51 -5.04
CA PRO A 54 8.59 -11.17 -4.00
C PRO A 54 10.03 -10.67 -3.95
N VAL A 55 10.50 -10.32 -2.75
CA VAL A 55 11.86 -9.85 -2.50
C VAL A 55 12.79 -11.06 -2.31
N PRO A 56 13.97 -11.09 -2.95
CA PRO A 56 14.94 -12.16 -2.75
C PRO A 56 15.39 -12.30 -1.28
N PRO A 57 15.68 -13.52 -0.82
CA PRO A 57 16.21 -13.74 0.52
C PRO A 57 17.47 -12.92 0.78
N SER A 58 17.54 -12.26 1.94
CA SER A 58 18.67 -11.44 2.36
C SER A 58 18.68 -11.24 3.88
N PRO A 59 19.83 -10.84 4.46
CA PRO A 59 19.90 -10.50 5.88
C PRO A 59 18.91 -9.38 6.28
N PRO A 60 18.61 -9.24 7.59
CA PRO A 60 17.80 -8.14 8.09
C PRO A 60 18.29 -6.77 7.59
N LEU A 61 17.38 -5.99 7.02
CA LEU A 61 17.69 -4.69 6.41
C LEU A 61 17.79 -3.58 7.46
N ASN A 62 16.96 -3.64 8.50
CA ASN A 62 16.84 -2.59 9.50
C ASN A 62 16.64 -3.17 10.91
N ALA A 63 16.50 -2.28 11.90
CA ALA A 63 16.40 -2.66 13.31
C ALA A 63 15.16 -3.52 13.62
N VAL A 64 13.99 -3.20 13.05
CA VAL A 64 12.76 -3.97 13.24
C VAL A 64 12.91 -5.38 12.68
N GLU A 65 13.49 -5.50 11.49
CA GLU A 65 13.75 -6.80 10.89
C GLU A 65 14.76 -7.66 11.64
N LYS A 66 15.68 -7.05 12.41
CA LYS A 66 16.60 -7.80 13.28
C LYS A 66 15.89 -8.47 14.45
N GLU A 67 14.71 -7.98 14.82
CA GLU A 67 13.88 -8.55 15.88
C GLU A 67 13.09 -9.77 15.37
N ASP A 68 12.89 -9.89 14.05
CA ASP A 68 12.41 -11.10 13.38
C ASP A 68 13.54 -12.12 13.24
N ALA A 69 13.99 -12.64 14.38
CA ALA A 69 15.18 -13.49 14.52
C ALA A 69 15.08 -14.77 13.66
N ASP A 70 13.89 -15.37 13.60
CA ASP A 70 13.62 -16.57 12.81
C ASP A 70 13.20 -16.27 11.36
N GLY A 71 13.04 -14.99 10.99
CA GLY A 71 12.65 -14.56 9.64
C GLY A 71 11.20 -14.87 9.27
N VAL A 72 10.39 -15.37 10.21
CA VAL A 72 9.02 -15.84 9.97
C VAL A 72 8.15 -14.73 9.40
N TRP A 73 8.26 -13.51 9.93
CA TRP A 73 7.47 -12.38 9.44
C TRP A 73 7.85 -12.03 8.00
N ARG A 74 9.15 -11.88 7.71
CA ARG A 74 9.62 -11.58 6.35
C ARG A 74 9.27 -12.66 5.33
N GLU A 75 9.43 -13.93 5.69
CA GLU A 75 9.11 -15.06 4.82
C GLU A 75 7.61 -15.12 4.53
N THR A 76 6.78 -14.91 5.55
CA THR A 76 5.32 -14.89 5.41
C THR A 76 4.86 -13.77 4.48
N GLN A 77 5.40 -12.56 4.65
CA GLN A 77 5.11 -11.44 3.74
C GLN A 77 5.46 -11.79 2.28
N ASN A 78 6.63 -12.40 2.08
CA ASN A 78 7.12 -12.76 0.76
C ASN A 78 6.26 -13.85 0.10
N GLU A 79 5.78 -14.81 0.89
CA GLU A 79 4.88 -15.86 0.41
C GLU A 79 3.52 -15.29 -0.01
N TYR A 80 2.97 -14.31 0.74
CA TYR A 80 1.77 -13.60 0.30
C TYR A 80 1.98 -12.85 -1.03
N LEU A 81 3.14 -12.20 -1.21
CA LEU A 81 3.49 -11.54 -2.48
C LEU A 81 3.63 -12.54 -3.64
N ARG A 82 4.02 -13.77 -3.35
CA ARG A 82 4.18 -14.83 -4.36
C ARG A 82 2.86 -15.48 -4.75
N THR A 83 1.90 -15.52 -3.83
CA THR A 83 0.64 -16.28 -3.99
C THR A 83 -0.57 -15.34 -4.01
N THR A 84 -1.17 -15.11 -2.85
CA THR A 84 -2.47 -14.43 -2.70
C THR A 84 -2.47 -13.04 -3.33
N TYR A 85 -1.42 -12.26 -3.12
CA TYR A 85 -1.33 -10.93 -3.71
C TYR A 85 -0.95 -10.96 -5.18
N ALA A 86 -0.15 -11.93 -5.64
CA ALA A 86 0.13 -12.07 -7.07
C ALA A 86 -1.16 -12.31 -7.87
N ASP A 87 -2.00 -13.24 -7.42
CA ASP A 87 -3.29 -13.53 -8.05
C ASP A 87 -4.24 -12.32 -7.97
N TRP A 88 -4.24 -11.64 -6.83
CA TRP A 88 -5.08 -10.45 -6.65
C TRP A 88 -4.63 -9.30 -7.56
N PHE A 89 -3.33 -9.00 -7.64
CA PHE A 89 -2.79 -7.96 -8.53
C PHE A 89 -3.05 -8.27 -10.00
N ALA A 90 -3.00 -9.54 -10.39
CA ALA A 90 -3.31 -9.98 -11.76
C ALA A 90 -4.78 -9.77 -12.16
N SER A 91 -5.68 -9.53 -11.20
CA SER A 91 -7.10 -9.27 -11.48
C SER A 91 -7.42 -7.81 -11.82
N PHE A 92 -6.45 -6.90 -11.74
CA PHE A 92 -6.63 -5.48 -12.02
C PHE A 92 -6.47 -5.19 -13.52
N ASP A 93 -7.34 -4.35 -14.08
CA ASP A 93 -7.24 -3.88 -15.46
C ASP A 93 -6.00 -3.00 -15.69
N ALA A 94 -5.57 -2.26 -14.66
CA ALA A 94 -4.36 -1.46 -14.67
C ALA A 94 -3.86 -1.18 -13.24
N ILE A 95 -2.53 -1.11 -13.10
CA ILE A 95 -1.84 -0.66 -11.88
C ILE A 95 -1.01 0.59 -12.21
N ILE A 96 -1.19 1.64 -11.41
CA ILE A 96 -0.40 2.88 -11.47
C ILE A 96 0.47 2.94 -10.23
N TYR A 97 1.80 2.91 -10.40
CA TYR A 97 2.76 3.04 -9.33
C TYR A 97 3.30 4.47 -9.25
N LEU A 98 3.05 5.15 -8.13
CA LEU A 98 3.66 6.44 -7.82
C LEU A 98 5.01 6.21 -7.12
N ARG A 99 6.11 6.36 -7.86
CA ARG A 99 7.46 6.13 -7.37
C ARG A 99 8.00 7.36 -6.66
N ALA A 100 8.17 7.27 -5.34
CA ALA A 100 8.84 8.30 -4.54
C ALA A 100 10.34 8.40 -4.90
N PRO A 101 10.99 9.58 -4.75
CA PRO A 101 12.40 9.76 -5.12
C PRO A 101 13.37 8.98 -4.23
N SER A 102 13.05 8.80 -2.95
CA SER A 102 13.91 8.11 -1.98
C SER A 102 13.12 7.59 -0.79
N TRP A 103 13.71 6.63 -0.06
CA TRP A 103 13.16 6.14 1.20
C TRP A 103 13.08 7.24 2.28
N ASP A 104 14.08 8.12 2.35
CA ASP A 104 14.12 9.18 3.35
C ASP A 104 12.97 10.19 3.16
N LEU A 105 12.56 10.42 1.90
CA LEU A 105 11.38 11.23 1.61
C LEU A 105 10.08 10.53 2.00
N VAL A 106 10.01 9.20 1.92
CA VAL A 106 8.85 8.44 2.44
C VAL A 106 8.69 8.67 3.94
N ARG A 107 9.80 8.66 4.71
CA ARG A 107 9.77 9.12 6.12
C ARG A 107 9.21 10.53 6.16
N HIS A 108 9.87 11.48 5.50
CA HIS A 108 9.55 12.90 5.63
C HIS A 108 8.06 13.17 5.40
N TRP A 109 7.50 12.60 4.33
CA TRP A 109 6.09 12.71 4.00
C TRP A 109 5.16 12.05 5.01
N ARG A 110 5.57 10.95 5.67
CA ARG A 110 4.81 10.38 6.77
C ARG A 110 4.74 11.33 7.96
N GLY A 111 5.84 12.03 8.27
CA GLY A 111 5.87 13.08 9.30
C GLY A 111 4.90 14.21 8.98
N GLU A 112 4.93 14.74 7.75
CA GLU A 112 3.99 15.79 7.29
C GLU A 112 2.53 15.34 7.38
N GLN A 113 2.25 14.09 7.03
CA GLN A 113 0.92 13.51 7.16
C GLN A 113 0.46 13.47 8.62
N GLU A 114 1.30 13.02 9.55
CA GLU A 114 0.96 12.96 10.98
C GLU A 114 0.75 14.36 11.59
N VAL A 115 1.57 15.35 11.22
CA VAL A 115 1.36 16.75 11.61
C VAL A 115 -0.02 17.24 11.14
N THR A 116 -0.36 16.96 9.87
CA THR A 116 -1.63 17.38 9.28
C THR A 116 -2.82 16.71 9.97
N LEU A 117 -2.75 15.40 10.21
CA LEU A 117 -3.81 14.64 10.87
C LEU A 117 -4.05 15.11 12.31
N ARG A 118 -3.00 15.54 13.01
CA ARG A 118 -3.08 16.00 14.41
C ARG A 118 -3.39 17.49 14.53
N GLY A 119 -3.15 18.27 13.47
CA GLY A 119 -3.28 19.73 13.49
C GLY A 119 -2.23 20.43 14.37
N ARG A 120 -1.11 19.76 14.68
CA ARG A 120 -0.01 20.30 15.50
C ARG A 120 1.33 19.65 15.15
N ALA A 121 2.42 20.30 15.56
CA ALA A 121 3.75 19.70 15.50
C ALA A 121 3.82 18.38 16.30
N LEU A 122 4.70 17.49 15.85
CA LEU A 122 4.98 16.22 16.51
C LEU A 122 5.87 16.43 17.73
N THR A 123 5.60 15.63 18.76
CA THR A 123 6.50 15.48 19.90
C THR A 123 7.68 14.59 19.52
N ALA A 124 8.77 14.64 20.29
CA ALA A 124 9.92 13.77 20.07
C ALA A 124 9.57 12.26 20.16
N GLU A 125 8.62 11.91 21.02
CA GLU A 125 8.12 10.53 21.13
C GLU A 125 7.35 10.09 19.88
N GLU A 126 6.51 10.97 19.32
CA GLU A 126 5.80 10.70 18.07
C GLU A 126 6.75 10.59 16.88
N GLU A 127 7.78 11.45 16.80
CA GLU A 127 8.83 11.34 15.78
C GLU A 127 9.56 9.99 15.87
N ALA A 128 9.99 9.59 17.07
CA ALA A 128 10.67 8.31 17.29
C ALA A 128 9.75 7.11 16.98
N TRP A 129 8.45 7.23 17.29
CA TRP A 129 7.47 6.23 16.90
C TRP A 129 7.37 6.11 15.38
N ILE A 130 7.31 7.22 14.64
CA ILE A 130 7.29 7.21 13.17
C ILE A 130 8.57 6.57 12.64
N ASP A 131 9.74 6.93 13.18
CA ASP A 131 11.04 6.36 12.77
C ASP A 131 11.04 4.85 12.83
N ARG A 132 10.47 4.27 13.90
CA ARG A 132 10.36 2.83 14.04
C ARG A 132 9.23 2.24 13.19
N PHE A 133 8.10 2.92 13.08
CA PHE A 133 6.93 2.47 12.33
C PHE A 133 7.27 2.24 10.86
N ILE A 134 7.92 3.20 10.20
CA ILE A 134 8.22 3.10 8.77
C ILE A 134 9.12 1.91 8.42
N LEU A 135 9.97 1.44 9.35
CA LEU A 135 10.87 0.31 9.10
C LEU A 135 10.13 -0.98 8.74
N HIS A 136 8.86 -1.13 9.11
CA HIS A 136 8.03 -2.27 8.73
C HIS A 136 7.71 -2.33 7.23
N TYR A 137 7.89 -1.21 6.52
CA TYR A 137 7.56 -1.04 5.10
C TYR A 137 8.81 -1.00 4.20
N GLU A 138 9.98 -0.76 4.80
CA GLU A 138 11.20 -0.37 4.09
C GLU A 138 11.61 -1.34 3.00
N ARG A 139 11.69 -2.64 3.31
CA ARG A 139 12.18 -3.65 2.38
C ARG A 139 11.35 -3.72 1.09
N ILE A 140 10.03 -3.77 1.22
CA ILE A 140 9.13 -3.83 0.07
C ILE A 140 9.18 -2.51 -0.69
N THR A 141 9.10 -1.37 0.01
CA THR A 141 9.16 -0.05 -0.65
C THR A 141 10.45 0.13 -1.44
N ARG A 142 11.62 -0.18 -0.85
CA ARG A 142 12.90 -0.09 -1.55
C ARG A 142 12.97 -1.05 -2.73
N SER A 143 12.51 -2.29 -2.55
CA SER A 143 12.47 -3.25 -3.66
C SER A 143 11.61 -2.73 -4.82
N MET A 144 10.42 -2.18 -4.55
CA MET A 144 9.57 -1.56 -5.57
C MET A 144 10.24 -0.35 -6.25
N MET A 145 10.94 0.49 -5.48
CA MET A 145 11.75 1.59 -6.03
C MET A 145 12.87 1.10 -6.94
N GLU A 146 13.41 -0.10 -6.72
CA GLU A 146 14.47 -0.70 -7.53
C GLU A 146 13.94 -1.55 -8.71
N GLY A 147 12.62 -1.54 -8.95
CA GLY A 147 11.97 -2.27 -10.04
C GLY A 147 11.31 -3.58 -9.63
N GLY A 148 11.26 -3.90 -8.33
CA GLY A 148 10.51 -5.01 -7.73
C GLY A 148 9.00 -4.75 -7.69
N VAL A 149 8.43 -4.22 -8.77
CA VAL A 149 7.01 -3.89 -8.90
C VAL A 149 6.55 -4.14 -10.33
N LYS A 150 5.38 -4.75 -10.49
CA LYS A 150 4.66 -4.88 -11.77
C LYS A 150 3.53 -3.85 -11.80
N ALA A 151 3.65 -2.88 -12.70
CA ALA A 151 2.66 -1.82 -12.91
C ALA A 151 2.63 -1.43 -14.39
N ASP A 152 1.46 -1.07 -14.91
CA ASP A 152 1.28 -0.59 -16.29
C ASP A 152 1.85 0.82 -16.48
N TRP A 153 1.80 1.62 -15.41
CA TRP A 153 2.32 2.98 -15.39
C TRP A 153 3.21 3.19 -14.17
N ILE A 154 4.41 3.70 -14.41
CA ILE A 154 5.31 4.18 -13.37
C ILE A 154 5.36 5.70 -13.48
N VAL A 155 4.87 6.37 -12.45
CA VAL A 155 4.86 7.82 -12.35
C VAL A 155 5.93 8.22 -11.34
N GLN A 156 7.01 8.83 -11.82
CA GLN A 156 8.01 9.41 -10.94
C GLN A 156 7.49 10.73 -10.38
N ILE A 157 7.50 10.86 -9.06
CA ILE A 157 7.20 12.13 -8.37
C ILE A 157 8.47 12.75 -7.79
N ASP A 158 8.48 14.07 -7.60
CA ASP A 158 9.54 14.83 -6.91
C ASP A 158 9.26 14.97 -5.40
N GLU A 159 10.13 15.69 -4.70
CA GLU A 159 10.06 15.92 -3.24
C GLU A 159 8.79 16.69 -2.84
N GLU A 160 8.25 17.53 -3.73
CA GLU A 160 6.98 18.24 -3.57
C GLU A 160 5.78 17.46 -4.11
N ARG A 161 5.96 16.16 -4.41
CA ARG A 161 4.93 15.24 -4.92
C ARG A 161 4.37 15.63 -6.29
N ARG A 162 5.09 16.43 -7.07
CA ARG A 162 4.72 16.75 -8.46
C ARG A 162 5.21 15.65 -9.39
N VAL A 163 4.48 15.43 -10.48
CA VAL A 163 4.86 14.46 -11.51
C VAL A 163 6.07 14.98 -12.28
N VAL A 164 7.15 14.21 -12.29
CA VAL A 164 8.38 14.48 -13.04
C VAL A 164 8.35 13.76 -14.38
N SER A 165 7.93 12.49 -14.37
CA SER A 165 7.83 11.69 -15.58
C SER A 165 6.81 10.57 -15.42
N THR A 166 6.30 10.10 -16.56
CA THR A 166 5.38 8.98 -16.64
C THR A 166 5.90 8.00 -17.67
N THR A 167 6.12 6.76 -17.27
CA THR A 167 6.56 5.68 -18.14
C THR A 167 5.46 4.63 -18.22
N GLN A 168 5.03 4.29 -19.44
CA GLN A 168 4.17 3.13 -19.65
C GLN A 168 5.05 1.88 -19.72
N ALA A 169 4.88 0.96 -18.76
CA ALA A 169 5.58 -0.32 -18.81
C ALA A 169 4.90 -1.19 -19.87
N ARG A 170 5.62 -1.52 -20.94
CA ARG A 170 5.12 -2.48 -21.92
C ARG A 170 5.24 -3.88 -21.32
N HIS A 171 4.12 -4.46 -20.92
CA HIS A 171 4.06 -5.89 -20.62
C HIS A 171 4.10 -6.65 -21.97
N TYR A 172 5.28 -7.18 -22.32
CA TYR A 172 5.45 -8.13 -23.44
C TYR A 172 5.14 -9.54 -22.96
#